data_AF-A0AAV3PKP2-F1
#
_entry.id   AF-A0AAV3PKP2-F1
#
_cell.length_a   1.000
_cell.length_b   1.000
_cell.length_c   1.000
_cell.angle_alpha   90.00
_cell.angle_beta   90.00
_cell.angle_gamma   90.00
#
_symmetry.space_group_name_H-M   'P 1'
#
loop_
_entity.id
_entity.type
_entity.pdbx_description
1 polymer ?
#
loop_
_entity_poly.entity_id
_entity_poly.type
_entity_poly.pdbx_seq_one_letter_code
_entity_poly.pdbx_strand_id
1 'polypeptide(L)'
;MILFLIGLNEEFETTRSQILLYNPFPNLSKAYGIVANVEKQRKLQFLDGGEAASASRALADGHSILYQQTVDLNEELAQDGLKVEALEYEL
;
A
#
# COMPACT_ATOMS: atom_id res chain seq x y z
N MET A 1 -11.72 -18.66 -20.40
CA MET A 1 -11.63 -18.52 -18.93
C MET A 1 -10.89 -19.67 -18.29
N ILE A 2 -11.40 -20.91 -18.30
CA ILE A 2 -10.69 -22.08 -17.74
C ILE A 2 -9.29 -22.27 -18.36
N LEU A 3 -9.14 -22.07 -19.67
CA LEU A 3 -7.83 -22.14 -20.35
C LEU A 3 -6.80 -21.13 -19.80
N PHE A 4 -7.26 -19.94 -19.40
CA PHE A 4 -6.39 -18.95 -18.75
C PHE A 4 -5.88 -19.47 -17.41
N LEU A 5 -6.76 -20.09 -16.60
CA LEU A 5 -6.39 -20.66 -15.31
C LEU A 5 -5.46 -21.89 -15.43
N ILE A 6 -5.68 -22.74 -16.44
CA ILE A 6 -4.81 -23.90 -16.71
C ILE A 6 -3.42 -23.42 -17.16
N GLY A 7 -3.35 -22.32 -17.92
CA GLY A 7 -2.10 -21.72 -18.36
C GLY A 7 -1.35 -20.91 -17.30
N LEU A 8 -1.88 -20.75 -16.09
CA LEU A 8 -1.17 -20.08 -14.99
C LEU A 8 0.00 -20.95 -14.50
N ASN A 9 1.11 -20.28 -14.18
CA ASN A 9 2.28 -20.91 -13.56
C ASN A 9 1.91 -21.58 -12.22
N GLU A 10 2.64 -22.62 -11.83
CA GLU A 10 2.47 -23.40 -10.60
C GLU A 10 2.51 -22.53 -9.35
N GLU A 11 3.29 -21.45 -9.35
CA GLU A 11 3.33 -20.49 -8.25
C GLU A 11 2.01 -19.73 -8.01
N PHE A 12 1.03 -19.88 -8.90
CA PHE A 12 -0.32 -19.35 -8.76
C PHE A 12 -1.36 -20.44 -8.49
N GLU A 13 -0.95 -21.67 -8.13
CA GLU A 13 -1.86 -22.78 -7.82
C GLU A 13 -2.91 -22.37 -6.76
N THR A 14 -2.48 -21.73 -5.67
CA THR A 14 -3.38 -21.28 -4.61
C THR A 14 -4.38 -20.24 -5.13
N THR A 15 -3.92 -19.27 -5.92
CA THR A 15 -4.77 -18.24 -6.53
C THR A 15 -5.76 -18.87 -7.52
N ARG A 16 -5.32 -19.86 -8.29
CA ARG A 16 -6.18 -20.64 -9.20
C ARG A 16 -7.29 -21.36 -8.44
N SER A 17 -6.95 -22.05 -7.35
CA SER A 17 -7.94 -22.71 -6.48
C SER A 17 -8.94 -21.71 -5.89
N GLN A 18 -8.48 -20.54 -5.43
CA GLN A 18 -9.35 -19.48 -4.93
C GLN A 18 -10.32 -18.95 -6.00
N ILE A 19 -9.84 -18.76 -7.23
CA ILE A 19 -10.67 -18.32 -8.36
C ILE A 19 -11.73 -19.38 -8.70
N LEU A 20 -11.38 -20.67 -8.61
CA LEU A 20 -12.33 -21.78 -8.85
C LEU A 20 -13.44 -21.84 -7.80
N LEU A 21 -13.15 -21.47 -6.55
CA LEU A 21 -14.13 -21.43 -5.46
C LEU A 21 -14.97 -20.13 -5.43
N TYR A 22 -14.64 -19.14 -6.27
CA TYR A 22 -15.28 -17.83 -6.24
C TYR A 22 -16.72 -17.88 -6.78
N ASN A 23 -17.70 -17.37 -6.02
CA ASN A 23 -19.13 -17.40 -6.36
C ASN A 23 -19.75 -15.99 -6.33
N PRO A 24 -20.37 -15.50 -7.43
CA PRO A 24 -20.47 -16.14 -8.74
C PRO A 24 -19.10 -16.24 -9.43
N PHE A 25 -18.93 -17.27 -10.25
CA PHE A 25 -17.66 -17.52 -10.94
C PHE A 25 -17.23 -16.26 -11.73
N PRO A 26 -16.00 -15.76 -11.54
CA PRO A 26 -15.58 -14.49 -12.10
C PRO A 26 -15.54 -14.58 -13.63
N ASN A 27 -15.67 -13.43 -14.29
CA ASN A 27 -15.34 -13.30 -15.71
C ASN A 27 -13.82 -13.10 -15.91
N LEU A 28 -13.34 -13.24 -17.14
CA LEU A 28 -11.91 -13.25 -17.46
C LEU A 28 -11.16 -12.02 -16.93
N SER A 29 -11.74 -10.84 -17.10
CA SER A 29 -11.15 -9.59 -16.63
C SER A 29 -10.96 -9.58 -15.10
N LYS A 30 -11.93 -10.11 -14.36
CA LYS A 30 -11.84 -10.19 -12.89
C LYS A 30 -10.82 -11.22 -12.43
N ALA A 31 -10.76 -12.41 -13.05
CA ALA A 31 -9.72 -13.39 -12.73
C ALA A 31 -8.31 -12.86 -13.05
N TYR A 32 -8.15 -12.16 -14.18
CA TYR A 32 -6.90 -11.48 -14.50
C TYR A 32 -6.50 -10.47 -13.43
N GLY A 33 -7.43 -9.62 -13.00
CA GLY A 33 -7.19 -8.65 -11.92
C GLY A 33 -6.80 -9.31 -10.58
N ILE A 34 -7.41 -10.45 -10.24
CA ILE A 34 -7.04 -11.23 -9.04
C ILE A 34 -5.58 -11.70 -9.15
N VAL A 35 -5.20 -12.30 -10.28
CA VAL A 35 -3.82 -12.79 -10.50
C VAL A 35 -2.81 -11.64 -10.47
N ALA A 36 -3.10 -10.53 -11.16
CA ALA A 36 -2.22 -9.36 -11.22
C ALA A 36 -2.00 -8.72 -9.83
N ASN A 37 -3.04 -8.68 -8.99
CA ASN A 37 -2.92 -8.17 -7.63
C ASN A 37 -2.03 -9.08 -6.75
N VAL A 38 -2.18 -10.40 -6.87
CA VAL A 38 -1.33 -11.36 -6.17
C VAL A 38 0.12 -11.21 -6.58
N GLU A 39 0.40 -11.05 -7.88
CA GLU A 39 1.75 -10.82 -8.40
C GLU A 39 2.36 -9.53 -7.84
N LYS A 40 1.59 -8.44 -7.84
CA LYS A 40 2.01 -7.16 -7.25
C LYS A 40 2.33 -7.29 -5.76
N GLN A 41 1.48 -7.95 -4.98
CA GLN A 41 1.71 -8.19 -3.56
C GLN A 41 2.97 -9.01 -3.31
N ARG A 42 3.20 -10.05 -4.10
CA ARG A 42 4.41 -10.88 -4.02
C ARG A 42 5.68 -10.07 -4.30
N LYS A 43 5.63 -9.19 -5.30
CA LYS A 43 6.73 -8.26 -5.61
C LYS A 43 6.98 -7.28 -4.46
N LEU A 44 5.93 -6.77 -3.81
CA LEU A 44 6.07 -5.90 -2.64
C LEU A 44 6.63 -6.64 -1.43
N GLN A 45 6.17 -7.87 -1.14
CA GLN A 45 6.72 -8.70 -0.05
C GLN A 45 8.22 -8.97 -0.22
N PHE A 46 8.68 -9.13 -1.47
CA PHE A 46 10.10 -9.29 -1.76
C PHE A 46 10.92 -8.01 -1.46
N LEU A 47 10.30 -6.83 -1.58
CA LEU A 47 10.93 -5.55 -1.28
C LEU A 47 10.84 -5.19 0.23
N ASP A 48 9.78 -5.63 0.90
CA ASP A 48 9.47 -5.32 2.30
C ASP A 48 10.22 -6.22 3.31
N GLY A 49 10.66 -7.41 2.85
CA GLY A 49 11.25 -8.47 3.68
C GLY A 49 12.64 -8.18 4.26
N GLY A 50 13.25 -7.02 4.01
CA GLY A 50 14.56 -6.64 4.55
C GLY A 50 14.58 -5.44 5.50
N GLU A 51 13.59 -4.54 5.40
CA GLU A 51 13.74 -3.19 6.01
C GLU A 51 12.51 -2.72 6.80
N ALA A 52 11.30 -3.24 6.55
CA ALA A 52 10.11 -2.77 7.24
C ALA A 52 9.96 -3.31 8.67
N ALA A 53 10.41 -4.54 8.94
CA ALA A 53 10.38 -5.10 10.30
C ALA A 53 11.35 -4.36 11.25
N SER A 54 12.50 -3.92 10.74
CA SER A 54 13.48 -3.09 11.44
C SER A 54 13.03 -1.63 11.54
N ALA A 55 12.41 -1.07 10.50
CA ALA A 55 11.83 0.28 10.51
C ALA A 55 10.65 0.40 11.47
N SER A 56 9.72 -0.56 11.52
CA SER A 56 8.60 -0.53 12.47
C SER A 56 9.04 -0.62 13.92
N ARG A 57 10.18 -1.27 14.22
CA ARG A 57 10.73 -1.36 15.57
C ARG A 57 11.50 -0.09 15.97
N ALA A 58 12.13 0.60 15.01
CA ALA A 58 12.73 1.92 15.23
C ALA A 58 11.70 3.07 15.31
N LEU A 59 10.56 2.94 14.61
CA LEU A 59 9.47 3.93 14.60
C LEU A 59 8.66 3.97 15.90
N ALA A 60 8.73 2.93 16.74
CA ALA A 60 8.07 2.91 18.05
C ALA A 60 8.78 3.79 19.08
N ASP A 61 10.12 3.86 19.02
CA ASP A 61 10.93 4.72 19.92
C ASP A 61 11.14 6.13 19.35
N GLY A 62 10.96 6.34 18.03
CA GLY A 62 11.22 7.61 17.34
C GLY A 62 10.02 8.56 17.17
N HIS A 63 8.80 8.17 17.55
CA HIS A 63 7.59 8.90 17.16
C HIS A 63 7.26 10.17 17.97
N SER A 64 8.13 10.62 18.88
CA SER A 64 7.84 11.77 19.75
C SER A 64 8.55 13.07 19.38
N ILE A 65 9.58 13.07 18.51
CA ILE A 65 10.43 14.27 18.33
C ILE A 65 9.99 15.15 17.15
N LEU A 66 9.60 14.56 16.01
CA LEU A 66 9.36 15.35 14.79
C LEU A 66 8.02 16.11 14.84
N TYR A 67 6.99 15.50 15.44
CA TYR A 67 5.71 16.19 15.65
C TYR A 67 5.84 17.36 16.63
N GLN A 68 6.56 17.16 17.74
CA GLN A 68 6.72 18.22 18.73
C GLN A 68 7.53 19.40 18.16
N GLN A 69 8.62 19.14 17.44
CA GLN A 69 9.44 20.20 16.86
C GLN A 69 8.72 21.00 15.76
N THR A 70 7.82 20.37 14.98
CA THR A 70 6.99 21.12 14.02
C THR A 70 5.93 21.98 14.71
N VAL A 71 5.39 21.53 15.84
CA VAL A 71 4.41 22.32 16.61
C VAL A 71 5.10 23.54 17.22
N ASP A 72 6.29 23.36 17.80
CA ASP A 72 7.07 24.44 18.42
C ASP A 72 7.51 25.49 17.38
N LEU A 73 7.96 25.07 16.18
CA LEU A 73 8.34 25.99 15.09
C LEU A 73 7.13 26.74 14.50
N ASN A 74 5.97 26.10 14.40
CA ASN A 74 4.76 26.73 13.87
C ASN A 74 4.18 27.77 14.83
N GLU A 75 4.32 27.55 16.14
CA GLU A 75 3.93 28.53 17.17
C GLU A 75 4.83 29.77 17.16
N GLU A 76 6.13 29.61 16.90
CA GLU A 76 7.08 30.72 16.74
C GLU A 76 6.79 31.54 15.47
N LEU A 77 6.51 30.89 14.34
CA LEU A 77 6.21 31.56 13.07
C LEU A 77 4.86 32.28 13.07
N ALA A 78 3.90 31.84 13.89
CA ALA A 78 2.62 32.53 14.06
C ALA A 78 2.76 33.89 14.77
N GLN A 79 3.82 34.09 15.56
CA GLN A 79 4.10 35.38 16.22
C GLN A 79 4.72 36.41 15.27
N ASP A 80 5.37 35.97 14.19
CA ASP A 80 6.05 36.84 13.22
C ASP A 80 5.17 37.25 12.02
N GLY A 81 3.85 37.03 12.12
CA GLY A 81 2.85 37.68 11.26
C GLY A 81 2.72 37.20 9.82
N LEU A 82 3.46 36.16 9.39
CA LEU A 82 3.32 35.62 8.03
C LEU A 82 2.28 34.49 8.00
N LYS A 83 1.01 34.87 7.79
CA LYS A 83 -0.07 33.91 7.52
C LYS A 83 0.19 33.22 6.18
N VAL A 84 0.54 31.94 6.22
CA VAL A 84 0.52 31.07 5.03
C VAL A 84 -0.93 30.86 4.61
N GLU A 85 -1.40 31.66 3.65
CA GLU A 85 -2.70 31.45 3.02
C GLU A 85 -2.67 30.12 2.24
N ALA A 86 -3.58 29.22 2.62
CA ALA A 86 -3.76 27.93 1.97
C ALA A 86 -4.16 28.14 0.51
N LEU A 87 -3.43 27.52 -0.41
CA LEU A 87 -3.82 27.44 -1.82
C LEU A 87 -5.09 26.59 -1.93
N GLU A 88 -6.25 27.24 -2.00
CA GLU A 88 -7.50 26.61 -2.38
C GLU A 88 -7.40 26.15 -3.84
N TYR A 89 -7.48 24.83 -4.05
CA TYR A 89 -7.67 24.24 -5.38
C TYR A 89 -9.16 24.36 -5.73
N GLU A 90 -9.53 25.32 -6.57
CA GLU A 90 -10.86 25.35 -7.19
C GLU A 90 -11.02 24.21 -8.22
N LEU A 91 -12.22 23.62 -8.27
CA LEU A 91 -12.60 22.48 -9.11
C LEU A 91 -13.47 22.92 -10.28
#